data_AF-G3H433-F1
#
_entry.id   AF-G3H433-F1
#
_cell.length_a   1.000
_cell.length_b   1.000
_cell.length_c   1.000
_cell.angle_alpha   90.00
_cell.angle_beta   90.00
_cell.angle_gamma   90.00
#
_symmetry.space_group_name_H-M   'P 1'
#
loop_
_entity.id
_entity.type
_entity.pdbx_description
1 polymer ?
#
loop_
_entity_poly.entity_id
_entity_poly.type
_entity_poly.pdbx_seq_one_letter_code
_entity_poly.pdbx_strand_id
1 'polypeptide(L)' 'MVNVPKTRRTFCKKCGKHQPHKVTQYKKGKDSLYAQGKRRYDRKQSGYGGQTKPIFRKKV' A
#
# COMPACT_ATOMS: atom_id res chain seq x y z
N MET A 1 -1.37 20.42 -2.63
CA MET A 1 -1.16 19.49 -3.76
C MET A 1 -0.05 20.08 -4.61
N VAL A 2 1.10 19.42 -4.73
CA VAL A 2 2.22 19.95 -5.53
C VAL A 2 2.01 19.57 -6.99
N ASN A 3 2.27 20.48 -7.93
CA ASN A 3 2.20 20.19 -9.35
C ASN A 3 3.41 19.33 -9.77
N VAL A 4 3.17 18.17 -10.37
CA VAL A 4 4.21 17.22 -10.79
C VAL A 4 3.99 16.89 -12.28
N PRO A 5 5.03 16.94 -13.12
CA PRO A 5 4.87 16.63 -14.55
C PRO A 5 4.47 15.17 -14.78
N LYS A 6 3.58 14.94 -15.75
CA LYS A 6 3.09 13.59 -16.11
C LYS A 6 4.15 12.71 -16.77
N THR A 7 5.25 13.30 -17.22
CA THR A 7 6.42 12.60 -17.78
C THR A 7 7.69 13.14 -17.15
N ARG A 8 8.66 12.27 -16.85
CA ARG A 8 9.96 12.65 -16.29
C ARG A 8 11.08 11.81 -16.92
N ARG A 9 12.16 12.46 -17.38
CA ARG A 9 13.37 11.76 -17.80
C ARG A 9 14.14 11.31 -16.55
N THR A 10 14.26 10.00 -16.35
CA THR A 10 15.01 9.43 -15.22
C THR A 10 15.70 8.13 -15.66
N PHE A 11 16.69 7.69 -14.89
CA PHE A 11 17.40 6.46 -15.16
C PHE A 11 16.49 5.22 -15.00
N CYS A 12 16.40 4.40 -16.05
CA CYS A 12 15.76 3.09 -15.98
C CYS A 12 16.79 2.03 -15.57
N LYS A 13 16.64 1.44 -14.37
CA LYS A 13 17.56 0.40 -13.85
C LYS A 13 17.68 -0.82 -14.78
N LYS A 14 16.58 -1.23 -15.44
CA LYS A 14 16.57 -2.37 -16.37
C LYS A 14 17.16 -2.02 -17.75
N CYS A 15 17.10 -0.76 -18.14
CA CYS A 15 17.46 -0.31 -19.48
C CYS A 15 18.88 0.27 -19.56
N GLY A 16 19.53 0.52 -18.41
CA GLY A 16 20.88 1.07 -18.32
C GLY A 16 21.02 2.52 -18.83
N LYS A 17 19.93 3.24 -19.09
CA LYS A 17 19.95 4.59 -19.66
C LYS A 17 18.80 5.46 -19.17
N HIS A 18 18.94 6.78 -19.33
CA HIS A 18 17.89 7.74 -19.03
C HIS A 18 16.80 7.73 -20.11
N GLN A 19 15.55 7.56 -19.69
CA GLN A 19 14.40 7.49 -20.58
C GLN A 19 13.23 8.31 -20.02
N PRO A 20 12.30 8.79 -20.86
CA PRO A 20 11.06 9.40 -20.37
C PRO A 20 10.14 8.34 -19.74
N HIS A 21 9.71 8.57 -18.51
CA HIS A 21 8.77 7.71 -17.78
C HIS A 21 7.48 8.44 -17.49
N LYS A 22 6.35 7.74 -17.61
CA LYS A 22 5.04 8.25 -17.17
C LYS A 22 4.97 8.25 -15.65
N VAL A 23 4.61 9.38 -15.07
CA VAL A 23 4.48 9.57 -13.63
C VAL A 23 3.01 9.48 -13.24
N THR A 24 2.72 8.66 -12.25
CA THR A 24 1.40 8.53 -11.63
C THR A 24 1.53 8.59 -10.13
N GLN A 25 0.50 9.08 -9.45
CA GLN A 25 0.42 8.99 -7.99
C GLN A 25 0.07 7.55 -7.60
N TYR A 26 0.85 6.97 -6.69
CA TYR A 26 0.53 5.67 -6.13
C TYR A 26 -0.82 5.71 -5.39
N LYS A 27 -1.59 4.63 -5.55
CA LYS A 27 -2.80 4.38 -4.77
C LYS A 27 -2.66 3.05 -4.07
N LYS A 28 -3.00 3.00 -2.78
CA LYS A 28 -3.05 1.73 -2.04
C LYS A 28 -4.13 0.85 -2.67
N GLY A 29 -3.78 -0.39 -3.02
CA GLY A 29 -4.74 -1.40 -3.46
C GLY A 29 -5.62 -1.90 -2.31
N LYS A 30 -6.70 -2.60 -2.64
CA LYS A 30 -7.53 -3.28 -1.63
C LYS A 30 -6.72 -4.38 -0.96
N ASP A 31 -6.84 -4.50 0.36
CA ASP A 31 -6.16 -5.55 1.11
C ASP A 31 -6.76 -6.93 0.74
N SER A 32 -5.89 -7.93 0.47
CA SER A 32 -6.31 -9.29 0.10
C SER A 32 -6.82 -10.09 1.30
N LEU A 33 -7.94 -10.81 1.13
CA LEU A 33 -8.51 -11.68 2.16
C LEU A 33 -7.67 -12.94 2.40
N TYR A 34 -6.94 -13.40 1.39
CA TYR A 34 -6.17 -14.65 1.44
C TYR A 34 -4.77 -14.47 2.04
N ALA A 35 -4.36 -13.23 2.28
CA ALA A 35 -3.11 -12.92 2.95
C ALA A 35 -3.04 -13.61 4.33
N GLN A 36 -1.87 -14.18 4.67
CA GLN A 36 -1.70 -14.94 5.91
C GLN A 36 -2.07 -14.12 7.16
N GLY A 37 -1.72 -12.84 7.17
CA GLY A 37 -2.05 -11.93 8.28
C GLY A 37 -3.56 -11.72 8.46
N LYS A 38 -4.29 -11.57 7.35
CA LYS A 38 -5.76 -11.40 7.37
C LYS A 38 -6.45 -12.67 7.83
N ARG A 39 -6.07 -13.84 7.28
CA ARG A 39 -6.59 -15.15 7.72
C ARG A 39 -6.38 -15.39 9.21
N ARG A 40 -5.19 -15.05 9.73
CA ARG A 40 -4.88 -15.17 11.17
C ARG A 40 -5.73 -14.21 12.01
N TYR A 41 -5.90 -12.97 11.55
CA TYR A 41 -6.70 -11.97 12.25
C TYR A 41 -8.16 -12.39 12.34
N ASP A 42 -8.75 -12.85 11.23
CA ASP A 42 -10.17 -13.26 11.18
C ASP A 42 -10.43 -14.48 12.08
N ARG A 43 -9.54 -15.47 12.06
CA ARG A 43 -9.61 -16.62 12.97
C ARG A 43 -9.42 -16.23 14.45
N LYS A 44 -8.63 -15.19 14.73
CA LYS A 44 -8.48 -14.69 16.11
C LYS A 44 -9.72 -13.92 16.55
N GLN A 45 -10.32 -13.15 15.65
CA GLN A 45 -11.46 -12.28 15.91
C GLN A 45 -12.79 -13.05 16.08
N SER A 46 -12.90 -14.26 15.51
CA SER A 46 -14.10 -15.09 15.67
C SER A 46 -14.32 -15.57 17.10
N GLY A 47 -15.57 -15.68 17.52
CA GLY A 47 -15.95 -16.13 18.87
C GLY A 47 -16.25 -14.96 19.81
N TYR A 48 -16.18 -15.22 21.11
CA TYR A 48 -16.41 -14.22 22.15
C TYR A 48 -15.08 -13.55 22.58
N GLY A 49 -15.15 -12.37 23.19
CA GLY A 49 -13.97 -11.62 23.66
C GLY A 49 -13.66 -10.32 22.90
N GLY A 50 -14.49 -9.97 21.91
CA GLY A 50 -14.44 -8.67 21.25
C GLY A 50 -13.19 -8.44 20.39
N GLN A 51 -12.67 -7.21 20.42
CA GLN A 51 -11.57 -6.77 19.56
C GLN A 51 -10.23 -7.39 19.99
N THR A 52 -9.58 -8.15 19.11
CA THR A 52 -8.41 -8.98 19.49
C THR A 52 -7.03 -8.39 19.20
N LYS A 53 -6.97 -7.26 18.48
CA LYS A 53 -5.74 -6.47 18.25
C LYS A 53 -6.00 -4.98 18.47
N PRO A 54 -5.02 -4.21 18.97
CA PRO A 54 -5.21 -2.79 19.23
C PRO A 54 -5.51 -2.03 17.92
N ILE A 55 -6.46 -1.10 18.01
CA ILE A 55 -6.76 -0.14 16.94
C ILE A 55 -5.98 1.13 17.27
N PHE A 56 -5.20 1.61 16.30
CA PHE A 56 -4.49 2.88 16.43
C PHE A 56 -5.50 4.05 16.39
N ARG A 57 -5.68 4.74 17.53
CA ARG A 57 -6.69 5.82 17.69
C ARG A 57 -6.14 7.24 17.52
N LYS A 58 -4.85 7.46 17.78
CA LYS A 58 -4.25 8.79 17.72
C LYS A 58 -3.76 9.09 16.30
N LYS A 59 -4.60 9.72 15.47
CA LYS A 59 -4.15 10.30 14.22
C LYS A 59 -3.72 11.74 14.49
N VAL A 60 -2.42 11.99 14.55
CA VAL A 60 -1.87 13.36 14.47
C VAL A 60 -1.81 13.74 13.00
#